data_AF-Q489P9-F1
#
_entry.id   AF-Q489P9-F1
#
_cell.length_a   1.000
_cell.length_b   1.000
_cell.length_c   1.000
_cell.angle_alpha   90.00
_cell.angle_beta   90.00
_cell.angle_gamma   90.00
#
_symmetry.space_group_name_H-M   'P 1'
#
loop_
_entity.id
_entity.type
_entity.pdbx_description
1 polymer ?
#
loop_
_entity_poly.entity_id
_entity_poly.type
_entity_poly.pdbx_seq_one_letter_code
_entity_poly.pdbx_strand_id
1 'polypeptide(L)'
;MAKDTPHQTHYTRQIHHLLAKVYGRSAVKDSLLDRAVGYFEQEEFTPSDEKKSAEESPLKLMERTERHASLLAISLTIIELAEGDSYAENNRKSAQFLGTIQLLSPTEGKRVATSNEQSKSIYKALLCLRLLDRLIIDGQMREPYINKFLTDISTEQFIDFANHDAEKYQRFVAQVKVPLVIAALLQDIGNYHPKAQTILCGAEGGLDPFRTLEIKQRKELLQINYRETIKYISEGIGIPTFVGNTKAEREQFFLDEKDKLAFIKQLLKSSVNPKNTIGNILKVPQIYTSIILSTKASYNYKLLPKVFQVLNKNAELGACAQSVVDALYKITGMFPQGFGVVYMPLGEFGDHSDCYEYAIVNRLYPKNPEQPNCRMATRQLTFIGYGQNSVIKNTSNLYFTQTAKKLATLSKERLNEILALLSSNSQERQQLDLLPRCWHANEYFSIKANQNLWNNIES
;
A
#
# COMPACT_ATOMS: atom_id res chain seq x y z
N MET A 1 20.34 -15.95 -3.73
CA MET A 1 19.08 -16.44 -4.33
C MET A 1 18.24 -17.06 -3.23
N ALA A 2 17.03 -16.57 -2.98
CA ALA A 2 16.13 -17.18 -2.02
C ALA A 2 15.82 -18.62 -2.47
N LYS A 3 16.06 -19.62 -1.60
CA LYS A 3 15.71 -21.02 -1.87
C LYS A 3 14.26 -21.10 -2.36
N ASP A 4 14.00 -21.90 -3.39
CA ASP A 4 12.64 -22.16 -3.87
C ASP A 4 11.77 -22.64 -2.71
N THR A 5 10.87 -21.78 -2.22
CA THR A 5 9.84 -22.20 -1.28
C THR A 5 8.77 -22.93 -2.08
N PRO A 6 8.54 -24.23 -1.85
CA PRO A 6 7.64 -25.04 -2.68
C PRO A 6 6.18 -24.53 -2.64
N HIS A 7 5.85 -23.69 -1.66
CA HIS A 7 4.49 -23.19 -1.40
C HIS A 7 4.18 -21.80 -1.97
N GLN A 8 5.11 -21.16 -2.69
CA GLN A 8 4.88 -19.80 -3.24
C GLN A 8 5.11 -19.73 -4.75
N THR A 9 4.32 -18.90 -5.43
CA THR A 9 4.57 -18.52 -6.83
C THR A 9 5.80 -17.62 -6.93
N HIS A 10 6.33 -17.45 -8.15
CA HIS A 10 7.44 -16.51 -8.39
C HIS A 10 7.06 -15.08 -7.94
N TYR A 11 5.87 -14.61 -8.33
CA TYR A 11 5.41 -13.27 -7.99
C TYR A 11 5.28 -13.04 -6.48
N THR A 12 4.65 -13.98 -5.76
CA THR A 12 4.52 -13.88 -4.30
C THR A 12 5.88 -13.80 -3.61
N ARG A 13 6.90 -14.52 -4.11
CA ARG A 13 8.28 -14.41 -3.61
C ARG A 13 8.91 -13.04 -3.90
N GLN A 14 8.66 -12.45 -5.07
CA GLN A 14 9.12 -11.09 -5.38
C GLN A 14 8.54 -10.08 -4.39
N ILE A 15 7.25 -10.19 -4.04
CA ILE A 15 6.62 -9.32 -3.05
C ILE A 15 7.25 -9.48 -1.66
N HIS A 16 7.45 -10.72 -1.20
CA HIS A 16 8.15 -10.98 0.06
C HIS A 16 9.57 -10.41 0.09
N HIS A 17 10.32 -10.59 -0.99
CA HIS A 17 11.68 -10.08 -1.10
C HIS A 17 11.71 -8.55 -1.07
N LEU A 18 10.76 -7.89 -1.73
CA LEU A 18 10.62 -6.44 -1.69
C LEU A 18 10.27 -5.94 -0.28
N LEU A 19 9.30 -6.57 0.41
CA LEU A 19 8.97 -6.25 1.81
C LEU A 19 10.20 -6.38 2.71
N ALA A 20 10.99 -7.44 2.54
CA ALA A 20 12.22 -7.65 3.28
C ALA A 20 13.30 -6.60 2.94
N LYS A 21 13.40 -6.15 1.68
CA LYS A 21 14.32 -5.05 1.32
C LYS A 21 13.93 -3.71 1.92
N VAL A 22 12.64 -3.47 2.20
CA VAL A 22 12.20 -2.21 2.81
C VAL A 22 12.29 -2.27 4.34
N TYR A 23 11.76 -3.32 4.97
CA TYR A 23 11.61 -3.41 6.44
C TYR A 23 12.25 -4.63 7.09
N GLY A 24 12.84 -5.54 6.30
CA GLY A 24 13.50 -6.72 6.83
C GLY A 24 14.65 -6.33 7.74
N ARG A 25 14.86 -7.10 8.81
CA ARG A 25 16.04 -7.02 9.64
C ARG A 25 16.93 -8.19 9.27
N SER A 26 18.14 -7.93 8.80
CA SER A 26 19.11 -8.96 8.46
C SER A 26 20.40 -8.74 9.26
N ALA A 27 21.20 -9.80 9.42
CA ALA A 27 22.53 -9.65 10.03
C ALA A 27 23.43 -8.71 9.21
N VAL A 28 23.16 -8.56 7.92
CA VAL A 28 23.89 -7.70 6.97
C VAL A 28 23.42 -6.24 7.04
N LYS A 29 22.26 -5.96 7.68
CA LYS A 29 21.70 -4.61 7.86
C LYS A 29 21.54 -3.83 6.55
N ASP A 30 21.07 -4.51 5.51
CA ASP A 30 21.05 -4.02 4.12
C ASP A 30 19.71 -3.46 3.65
N SER A 31 18.65 -3.58 4.46
CA SER A 31 17.33 -3.03 4.15
C SER A 31 17.30 -1.49 4.20
N LEU A 32 16.28 -0.89 3.58
CA LEU A 32 16.06 0.55 3.65
C LEU A 32 15.96 1.02 5.11
N LEU A 33 15.21 0.28 5.93
CA LEU A 33 15.05 0.60 7.34
C LEU A 33 16.36 0.45 8.14
N ASP A 34 17.11 -0.64 7.94
CA ASP A 34 18.37 -0.85 8.65
C ASP A 34 19.36 0.28 8.35
N ARG A 35 19.46 0.69 7.08
CA ARG A 35 20.30 1.81 6.66
C ARG A 35 19.87 3.15 7.26
N ALA A 36 18.57 3.39 7.38
CA ALA A 36 18.05 4.60 8.02
C ALA A 36 18.33 4.63 9.52
N VAL A 37 18.13 3.49 10.21
CA VAL A 37 18.46 3.35 11.64
C VAL A 37 19.94 3.58 11.88
N GLY A 38 20.82 2.97 11.07
CA GLY A 38 22.26 3.20 11.18
C GLY A 38 22.65 4.67 11.03
N TYR A 39 22.03 5.41 10.09
CA TYR A 39 22.22 6.85 9.96
C TYR A 39 21.78 7.62 11.22
N PHE A 40 20.60 7.31 11.77
CA PHE A 40 20.09 8.03 12.95
C PHE A 40 20.94 7.76 14.20
N GLU A 41 21.42 6.54 14.38
CA GLU A 41 22.34 6.18 15.46
C GLU A 41 23.65 6.98 15.33
N GLN A 42 24.29 6.97 14.15
CA GLN A 42 25.52 7.72 13.91
C GLN A 42 25.38 9.24 14.16
N GLU A 43 24.25 9.84 13.77
CA GLU A 43 23.99 11.27 13.97
C GLU A 43 23.82 11.69 15.44
N GLU A 44 23.34 10.78 16.29
CA GLU A 44 23.17 11.02 17.72
C GLU A 44 24.49 10.93 18.49
N PHE A 45 25.41 10.07 18.04
CA PHE A 45 26.72 9.87 18.67
C PHE A 45 27.84 10.74 18.10
N THR A 46 27.61 11.54 17.05
CA THR A 46 28.63 12.45 16.50
C THR A 46 28.77 13.73 17.35
N PRO A 47 29.95 14.03 17.92
CA PRO A 47 30.19 15.23 18.71
C PRO A 47 29.94 16.52 17.90
N SER A 48 29.44 17.57 18.54
CA SER A 48 29.13 18.87 17.92
C SER A 48 30.33 19.55 17.24
N ASP A 49 31.55 19.21 17.65
CA ASP A 49 32.78 19.79 17.08
C ASP A 49 33.25 19.07 15.79
N GLU A 50 32.92 17.80 15.58
CA GLU A 50 33.19 17.10 14.31
C GLU A 50 32.22 17.49 13.19
N LYS A 51 31.05 18.03 13.54
CA LYS A 51 30.07 18.58 12.57
C LYS A 51 30.55 19.84 11.86
N LYS A 52 31.69 20.42 12.27
CA LYS A 52 32.29 21.64 11.69
C LYS A 52 33.32 21.39 10.58
N SER A 53 33.72 20.14 10.34
CA SER A 53 34.57 19.81 9.18
C SER A 53 33.77 20.02 7.88
N ALA A 54 34.24 20.92 7.01
CA ALA A 54 33.58 21.23 5.75
C ALA A 54 33.72 20.10 4.70
N GLU A 55 34.65 19.16 4.90
CA GLU A 55 34.85 18.02 4.01
C GLU A 55 34.10 16.79 4.56
N GLU A 56 33.13 16.31 3.76
CA GLU A 56 32.42 15.05 4.01
C GLU A 56 33.42 13.90 3.85
N SER A 57 33.58 13.07 4.89
CA SER A 57 34.55 11.98 4.84
C SER A 57 34.22 11.00 3.71
N PRO A 58 35.22 10.36 3.07
CA PRO A 58 34.98 9.40 1.98
C PRO A 58 34.00 8.29 2.37
N LEU A 59 34.06 7.84 3.63
CA LEU A 59 33.14 6.84 4.17
C LEU A 59 31.69 7.34 4.19
N LYS A 60 31.42 8.56 4.67
CA LYS A 60 30.07 9.14 4.70
C LYS A 60 29.49 9.28 3.30
N LEU A 61 30.31 9.69 2.33
CA LEU A 61 29.91 9.79 0.92
C LEU A 61 29.57 8.42 0.33
N MET A 62 30.37 7.38 0.62
CA MET A 62 30.09 6.01 0.19
C MET A 62 28.76 5.52 0.75
N GLU A 63 28.55 5.61 2.07
CA GLU A 63 27.30 5.17 2.70
C GLU A 63 26.08 5.91 2.15
N ARG A 64 26.19 7.23 1.94
CA ARG A 64 25.13 8.05 1.34
C ARG A 64 24.82 7.60 -0.09
N THR A 65 25.84 7.32 -0.89
CA THR A 65 25.69 6.79 -2.26
C THR A 65 24.97 5.45 -2.24
N GLU A 66 25.32 4.54 -1.33
CA GLU A 66 24.63 3.26 -1.21
C GLU A 66 23.18 3.40 -0.73
N ARG A 67 22.91 4.27 0.24
CA ARG A 67 21.54 4.55 0.71
C ARG A 67 20.68 5.07 -0.43
N HIS A 68 21.18 6.02 -1.22
CA HIS A 68 20.50 6.52 -2.41
C HIS A 68 20.26 5.42 -3.44
N ALA A 69 21.29 4.66 -3.82
CA ALA A 69 21.19 3.60 -4.82
C ALA A 69 20.19 2.50 -4.40
N SER A 70 20.20 2.09 -3.13
CA SER A 70 19.25 1.13 -2.57
C SER A 70 17.81 1.65 -2.65
N LEU A 71 17.57 2.89 -2.22
CA LEU A 71 16.27 3.53 -2.25
C LEU A 71 15.73 3.69 -3.68
N LEU A 72 16.59 4.08 -4.62
CA LEU A 72 16.24 4.18 -6.04
C LEU A 72 15.87 2.80 -6.60
N ALA A 73 16.68 1.77 -6.33
CA ALA A 73 16.41 0.41 -6.78
C ALA A 73 15.08 -0.13 -6.25
N ILE A 74 14.77 0.07 -4.96
CA ILE A 74 13.48 -0.30 -4.36
C ILE A 74 12.34 0.44 -5.07
N SER A 75 12.51 1.74 -5.31
CA SER A 75 11.48 2.58 -5.95
C SER A 75 11.19 2.13 -7.38
N LEU A 76 12.24 1.80 -8.15
CA LEU A 76 12.12 1.25 -9.50
C LEU A 76 11.48 -0.13 -9.50
N THR A 77 11.83 -1.02 -8.55
CA THR A 77 11.17 -2.33 -8.41
C THR A 77 9.68 -2.19 -8.11
N ILE A 78 9.27 -1.23 -7.27
CA ILE A 78 7.84 -0.96 -7.01
C ILE A 78 7.12 -0.54 -8.29
N ILE A 79 7.73 0.36 -9.07
CA ILE A 79 7.16 0.84 -10.34
C ILE A 79 7.09 -0.31 -11.36
N GLU A 80 8.14 -1.10 -11.53
CA GLU A 80 8.19 -2.25 -12.44
C GLU A 80 7.10 -3.29 -12.13
N LEU A 81 6.87 -3.57 -10.84
CA LEU A 81 5.81 -4.48 -10.39
C LEU A 81 4.40 -3.91 -10.56
N ALA A 82 4.27 -2.59 -10.72
CA ALA A 82 2.99 -1.87 -10.81
C ALA A 82 2.63 -1.38 -12.22
N GLU A 83 3.60 -1.25 -13.11
CA GLU A 83 3.43 -0.75 -14.48
C GLU A 83 3.53 -1.90 -15.50
N GLY A 84 2.69 -1.88 -16.52
CA GLY A 84 2.77 -2.73 -17.71
C GLY A 84 2.62 -1.88 -18.97
N ASP A 85 2.28 -2.53 -20.08
CA ASP A 85 2.32 -1.89 -21.40
C ASP A 85 1.09 -1.02 -21.70
N SER A 86 0.11 -1.00 -20.80
CA SER A 86 -1.12 -0.22 -20.94
C SER A 86 -1.69 0.18 -19.58
N TYR A 87 -2.57 1.18 -19.58
CA TYR A 87 -3.33 1.56 -18.39
C TYR A 87 -4.12 0.39 -17.77
N ALA A 88 -4.66 -0.52 -18.61
CA ALA A 88 -5.34 -1.71 -18.12
C ALA A 88 -4.38 -2.65 -17.38
N GLU A 89 -3.18 -2.86 -17.92
CA GLU A 89 -2.14 -3.68 -17.28
C GLU A 89 -1.60 -3.03 -16.01
N ASN A 90 -1.43 -1.70 -15.97
CA ASN A 90 -1.07 -0.97 -14.75
C ASN A 90 -2.06 -1.27 -13.62
N ASN A 91 -3.35 -1.25 -13.95
CA ASN A 91 -4.41 -1.53 -12.98
C ASN A 91 -4.45 -3.01 -12.56
N ARG A 92 -4.25 -3.94 -13.50
CA ARG A 92 -4.19 -5.38 -13.21
C ARG A 92 -3.01 -5.71 -12.29
N LYS A 93 -1.81 -5.23 -12.63
CA LYS A 93 -0.59 -5.42 -11.83
C LYS A 93 -0.72 -4.76 -10.45
N SER A 94 -1.32 -3.58 -10.37
CA SER A 94 -1.58 -2.91 -9.08
C SER A 94 -2.60 -3.66 -8.22
N ALA A 95 -3.67 -4.19 -8.81
CA ALA A 95 -4.64 -5.02 -8.11
C ALA A 95 -3.97 -6.27 -7.53
N GLN A 96 -3.16 -6.95 -8.36
CA GLN A 96 -2.37 -8.10 -7.96
C GLN A 96 -1.39 -7.77 -6.82
N PHE A 97 -0.69 -6.65 -6.91
CA PHE A 97 0.30 -6.25 -5.92
C PHE A 97 -0.36 -5.87 -4.58
N LEU A 98 -1.36 -4.98 -4.58
CA LEU A 98 -2.12 -4.60 -3.37
C LEU A 98 -2.76 -5.82 -2.72
N GLY A 99 -3.45 -6.65 -3.52
CA GLY A 99 -4.14 -7.83 -3.03
C GLY A 99 -3.18 -8.89 -2.50
N THR A 100 -2.01 -9.07 -3.12
CA THR A 100 -0.97 -9.98 -2.61
C THR A 100 -0.45 -9.50 -1.26
N ILE A 101 -0.14 -8.21 -1.09
CA ILE A 101 0.27 -7.66 0.22
C ILE A 101 -0.81 -7.92 1.29
N GLN A 102 -2.08 -7.67 0.96
CA GLN A 102 -3.19 -7.88 1.89
C GLN A 102 -3.34 -9.36 2.28
N LEU A 103 -3.26 -10.27 1.31
CA LEU A 103 -3.43 -11.71 1.53
C LEU A 103 -2.23 -12.36 2.25
N LEU A 104 -1.04 -11.76 2.13
CA LEU A 104 0.14 -12.15 2.92
C LEU A 104 0.10 -11.60 4.35
N SER A 105 -0.64 -10.53 4.59
CA SER A 105 -0.73 -9.89 5.91
C SER A 105 -1.76 -10.63 6.78
N PRO A 106 -1.39 -11.16 7.96
CA PRO A 106 -2.31 -11.86 8.83
C PRO A 106 -3.41 -10.90 9.29
N THR A 107 -4.63 -11.43 9.36
CA THR A 107 -5.82 -10.68 9.79
C THR A 107 -6.15 -10.90 11.27
N GLU A 108 -5.55 -11.92 11.89
CA GLU A 108 -5.76 -12.33 13.28
C GLU A 108 -4.43 -12.77 13.93
N GLY A 109 -4.39 -12.75 15.26
CA GLY A 109 -3.25 -13.20 16.06
C GLY A 109 -2.18 -12.14 16.36
N LYS A 110 -1.10 -12.56 17.03
CA LYS A 110 -0.10 -11.64 17.63
C LYS A 110 0.80 -10.92 16.61
N ARG A 111 0.89 -11.41 15.37
CA ARG A 111 1.79 -10.87 14.32
C ARG A 111 1.14 -9.80 13.43
N VAL A 112 -0.15 -9.52 13.62
CA VAL A 112 -0.91 -8.56 12.79
C VAL A 112 -0.23 -7.20 12.76
N ALA A 113 0.06 -6.60 13.91
CA ALA A 113 0.61 -5.27 13.96
C ALA A 113 1.98 -5.19 13.28
N THR A 114 2.92 -6.08 13.62
CA THR A 114 4.25 -6.10 13.00
C THR A 114 4.18 -6.31 11.49
N SER A 115 3.39 -7.27 11.01
CA SER A 115 3.25 -7.54 9.58
C SER A 115 2.62 -6.37 8.83
N ASN A 116 1.59 -5.74 9.42
CA ASN A 116 0.93 -4.59 8.82
C ASN A 116 1.88 -3.40 8.73
N GLU A 117 2.65 -3.11 9.78
CA GLU A 117 3.64 -2.02 9.78
C GLU A 117 4.65 -2.17 8.64
N GLN A 118 5.17 -3.39 8.42
CA GLN A 118 6.13 -3.69 7.35
C GLN A 118 5.55 -3.54 5.94
N SER A 119 4.23 -3.65 5.79
CA SER A 119 3.54 -3.58 4.51
C SER A 119 3.05 -2.17 4.16
N LYS A 120 2.85 -1.30 5.16
CA LYS A 120 2.20 0.01 5.00
C LYS A 120 2.85 0.90 3.95
N SER A 121 4.17 1.09 3.98
CA SER A 121 4.81 2.10 3.12
C SER A 121 4.75 1.71 1.64
N ILE A 122 4.94 0.43 1.31
CA ILE A 122 4.83 -0.10 -0.06
C ILE A 122 3.37 -0.04 -0.53
N TYR A 123 2.42 -0.50 0.29
CA TYR A 123 0.99 -0.44 -0.04
C TYR A 123 0.53 0.99 -0.34
N LYS A 124 0.97 1.93 0.50
CA LYS A 124 0.73 3.37 0.33
C LYS A 124 1.37 3.90 -0.96
N ALA A 125 2.62 3.57 -1.25
CA ALA A 125 3.33 4.04 -2.45
C ALA A 125 2.59 3.63 -3.73
N LEU A 126 2.08 2.40 -3.78
CA LEU A 126 1.31 1.91 -4.91
C LEU A 126 -0.02 2.65 -5.09
N LEU A 127 -0.73 2.93 -4.00
CA LEU A 127 -1.92 3.78 -4.05
C LEU A 127 -1.61 5.20 -4.50
N CYS A 128 -0.47 5.77 -4.10
CA CYS A 128 -0.04 7.11 -4.55
C CYS A 128 0.17 7.14 -6.07
N LEU A 129 0.78 6.10 -6.66
CA LEU A 129 0.94 5.99 -8.11
C LEU A 129 -0.39 5.96 -8.85
N ARG A 130 -1.32 5.07 -8.43
CA ARG A 130 -2.63 4.96 -9.08
C ARG A 130 -3.49 6.21 -8.89
N LEU A 131 -3.37 6.86 -7.74
CA LEU A 131 -4.03 8.12 -7.46
C LEU A 131 -3.46 9.27 -8.30
N LEU A 132 -2.14 9.32 -8.51
CA LEU A 132 -1.51 10.26 -9.44
C LEU A 132 -2.11 10.13 -10.83
N ASP A 133 -2.10 8.91 -11.37
CA ASP A 133 -2.62 8.64 -12.71
C ASP A 133 -4.08 9.08 -12.83
N ARG A 134 -4.92 8.71 -11.85
CA ARG A 134 -6.35 9.07 -11.85
C ARG A 134 -6.57 10.58 -11.81
N LEU A 135 -5.83 11.31 -10.98
CA LEU A 135 -5.95 12.77 -10.89
C LEU A 135 -5.49 13.47 -12.18
N ILE A 136 -4.49 12.94 -12.88
CA ILE A 136 -4.07 13.44 -14.19
C ILE A 136 -5.18 13.19 -15.22
N ILE A 137 -5.69 11.96 -15.32
CA ILE A 137 -6.73 11.60 -16.30
C ILE A 137 -8.04 12.34 -16.03
N ASP A 138 -8.39 12.62 -14.76
CA ASP A 138 -9.56 13.44 -14.42
C ASP A 138 -9.33 14.96 -14.62
N GLY A 139 -8.16 15.39 -15.11
CA GLY A 139 -7.85 16.82 -15.32
C GLY A 139 -7.73 17.62 -14.02
N GLN A 140 -7.50 16.94 -12.89
CA GLN A 140 -7.46 17.55 -11.56
C GLN A 140 -6.03 17.90 -11.10
N MET A 141 -5.00 17.53 -11.86
CA MET A 141 -3.61 17.80 -11.52
C MET A 141 -3.24 19.27 -11.76
N ARG A 142 -2.98 20.00 -10.67
CA ARG A 142 -2.65 21.45 -10.71
C ARG A 142 -1.22 21.77 -10.30
N GLU A 143 -0.44 20.75 -9.92
CA GLU A 143 0.91 20.95 -9.40
C GLU A 143 1.87 21.36 -10.52
N PRO A 144 2.47 22.57 -10.49
CA PRO A 144 3.32 23.06 -11.56
C PRO A 144 4.51 22.14 -11.86
N TYR A 145 5.10 21.54 -10.82
CA TYR A 145 6.21 20.61 -10.98
C TYR A 145 5.83 19.37 -11.79
N ILE A 146 4.61 18.85 -11.64
CA ILE A 146 4.14 17.68 -12.39
C ILE A 146 3.77 18.10 -13.81
N ASN A 147 3.04 19.22 -13.94
CA ASN A 147 2.54 19.69 -15.22
C ASN A 147 3.66 20.05 -16.21
N LYS A 148 4.84 20.46 -15.75
CA LYS A 148 6.00 20.69 -16.63
C LYS A 148 6.42 19.45 -17.43
N PHE A 149 6.17 18.25 -16.90
CA PHE A 149 6.46 16.96 -17.54
C PHE A 149 5.27 16.40 -18.33
N LEU A 150 4.13 17.09 -18.33
CA LEU A 150 2.93 16.77 -19.09
C LEU A 150 2.67 17.79 -20.20
N THR A 151 3.64 18.66 -20.50
CA THR A 151 3.53 19.66 -21.57
C THR A 151 3.24 18.97 -22.91
N ASP A 152 2.19 19.41 -23.58
CA ASP A 152 1.65 18.86 -24.83
C ASP A 152 1.10 17.44 -24.73
N ILE A 153 0.77 16.97 -23.53
CA ILE A 153 0.12 15.68 -23.28
C ILE A 153 -1.29 15.92 -22.73
N SER A 154 -2.31 15.58 -23.50
CA SER A 154 -3.70 15.65 -23.05
C SER A 154 -4.03 14.57 -22.01
N THR A 155 -5.17 14.73 -21.33
CA THR A 155 -5.68 13.74 -20.37
C THR A 155 -5.93 12.37 -20.99
N GLU A 156 -6.36 12.34 -22.25
CA GLU A 156 -6.58 11.11 -23.04
C GLU A 156 -5.26 10.49 -23.48
N GLN A 157 -4.31 11.31 -23.94
CA GLN A 157 -2.98 10.85 -24.34
C GLN A 157 -2.20 10.26 -23.16
N PHE A 158 -2.44 10.75 -21.93
CA PHE A 158 -1.78 10.21 -20.74
C PHE A 158 -2.10 8.71 -20.50
N ILE A 159 -3.27 8.23 -20.91
CA ILE A 159 -3.67 6.82 -20.77
C ILE A 159 -2.71 5.90 -21.54
N ASP A 160 -2.17 6.40 -22.65
CA ASP A 160 -1.27 5.68 -23.56
C ASP A 160 0.10 6.37 -23.68
N PHE A 161 0.52 7.08 -22.62
CA PHE A 161 1.67 8.00 -22.66
C PHE A 161 2.96 7.31 -23.14
N ALA A 162 3.22 6.09 -22.67
CA ALA A 162 4.42 5.34 -23.03
C ALA A 162 4.49 5.01 -24.54
N ASN A 163 3.35 4.78 -25.19
CA ASN A 163 3.28 4.48 -26.62
C ASN A 163 3.25 5.77 -27.46
N HIS A 164 2.67 6.84 -26.92
CA HIS A 164 2.64 8.13 -27.61
C HIS A 164 4.01 8.82 -27.65
N ASP A 165 4.72 8.85 -26.52
CA ASP A 165 6.05 9.45 -26.40
C ASP A 165 6.84 8.75 -25.29
N ALA A 166 7.58 7.70 -25.70
CA ALA A 166 8.35 6.88 -24.78
C ALA A 166 9.41 7.68 -24.02
N GLU A 167 10.06 8.67 -24.65
CA GLU A 167 11.11 9.46 -24.02
C GLU A 167 10.53 10.39 -22.95
N LYS A 168 9.45 11.12 -23.26
CA LYS A 168 8.74 11.94 -22.26
C LYS A 168 8.15 11.08 -21.15
N TYR A 169 7.65 9.89 -21.45
CA TYR A 169 7.16 8.97 -20.42
C TYR A 169 8.28 8.53 -19.47
N GLN A 170 9.44 8.11 -19.99
CA GLN A 170 10.60 7.76 -19.15
C GLN A 170 11.05 8.95 -18.29
N ARG A 171 11.03 10.16 -18.87
CA ARG A 171 11.30 11.39 -18.14
C ARG A 171 10.28 11.62 -17.02
N PHE A 172 8.99 11.45 -17.28
CA PHE A 172 7.92 11.55 -16.29
C PHE A 172 8.07 10.52 -15.16
N VAL A 173 8.43 9.27 -15.49
CA VAL A 173 8.72 8.23 -14.50
C VAL A 173 9.87 8.66 -13.60
N ALA A 174 11.00 9.05 -14.19
CA ALA A 174 12.21 9.40 -13.44
C ALA A 174 12.06 10.66 -12.58
N GLN A 175 11.29 11.64 -13.05
CA GLN A 175 11.18 12.95 -12.41
C GLN A 175 9.92 13.11 -11.55
N VAL A 176 8.87 12.31 -11.75
CA VAL A 176 7.62 12.41 -10.99
C VAL A 176 7.30 11.12 -10.23
N LYS A 177 7.18 9.97 -10.91
CA LYS A 177 6.76 8.72 -10.26
C LYS A 177 7.79 8.24 -9.23
N VAL A 178 9.08 8.26 -9.57
CA VAL A 178 10.16 7.86 -8.64
C VAL A 178 10.20 8.75 -7.39
N PRO A 179 10.26 10.09 -7.49
CA PRO A 179 10.15 10.98 -6.32
C PRO A 179 8.89 10.78 -5.47
N LEU A 180 7.74 10.52 -6.11
CA LEU A 180 6.49 10.23 -5.39
C LEU A 180 6.58 8.94 -4.57
N VAL A 181 7.13 7.87 -5.15
CA VAL A 181 7.36 6.59 -4.45
C VAL A 181 8.35 6.79 -3.30
N ILE A 182 9.45 7.51 -3.52
CA ILE A 182 10.42 7.83 -2.46
C ILE A 182 9.74 8.58 -1.31
N ALA A 183 8.96 9.62 -1.61
CA ALA A 183 8.25 10.39 -0.59
C ALA A 183 7.26 9.50 0.20
N ALA A 184 6.55 8.59 -0.47
CA ALA A 184 5.66 7.65 0.19
C ALA A 184 6.42 6.67 1.10
N LEU A 185 7.54 6.10 0.64
CA LEU A 185 8.36 5.18 1.43
C LEU A 185 8.95 5.84 2.68
N LEU A 186 9.41 7.09 2.56
CA LEU A 186 10.14 7.77 3.63
C LEU A 186 9.27 8.59 4.58
N GLN A 187 7.98 8.80 4.30
CA GLN A 187 7.11 9.71 5.07
C GLN A 187 7.13 9.48 6.60
N ASP A 188 7.32 8.23 7.02
CA ASP A 188 7.29 7.81 8.42
C ASP A 188 8.66 7.29 8.92
N ILE A 189 9.74 7.49 8.14
CA ILE A 189 11.06 6.94 8.45
C ILE A 189 11.69 7.57 9.70
N GLY A 190 11.39 8.84 9.97
CA GLY A 190 11.87 9.54 11.17
C GLY A 190 11.32 8.96 12.48
N ASN A 191 10.26 8.15 12.45
CA ASN A 191 9.80 7.40 13.63
C ASN A 191 10.85 6.41 14.14
N TYR A 192 11.82 6.02 13.31
CA TYR A 192 12.91 5.11 13.66
C TYR A 192 14.14 5.80 14.24
N HIS A 193 14.10 7.13 14.39
CA HIS A 193 15.10 7.86 15.16
C HIS A 193 15.05 7.43 16.65
N PRO A 194 16.19 7.29 17.37
CA PRO A 194 16.22 6.86 18.77
C PRO A 194 15.24 7.58 19.70
N LYS A 195 15.19 8.92 19.66
CA LYS A 195 14.19 9.72 20.41
C LYS A 195 12.73 9.35 20.12
N ALA A 196 12.37 9.06 18.86
CA ALA A 196 11.03 8.59 18.52
C ALA A 196 10.80 7.16 19.06
N GLN A 197 11.82 6.30 18.97
CA GLN A 197 11.78 4.96 19.56
C GLN A 197 11.64 4.99 21.09
N THR A 198 12.23 5.95 21.79
CA THR A 198 12.00 6.14 23.24
C THR A 198 10.54 6.46 23.55
N ILE A 199 9.87 7.26 22.71
CA ILE A 199 8.44 7.53 22.87
C ILE A 199 7.62 6.27 22.57
N LEU A 200 7.98 5.54 21.50
CA LEU A 200 7.25 4.35 21.04
C LEU A 200 7.48 3.12 21.92
N CYS A 201 8.66 2.89 22.46
CA CYS A 201 9.00 1.67 23.20
C CYS A 201 9.23 1.93 24.70
N GLY A 202 9.21 3.19 25.13
CA GLY A 202 9.62 3.60 26.48
C GLY A 202 11.15 3.64 26.62
N ALA A 203 11.64 4.24 27.69
CA ALA A 203 13.08 4.36 27.96
C ALA A 203 13.79 3.01 28.08
N GLU A 204 13.09 2.01 28.63
CA GLU A 204 13.60 0.64 28.82
C GLU A 204 13.20 -0.32 27.68
N GLY A 205 12.46 0.16 26.66
CA GLY A 205 12.06 -0.66 25.51
C GLY A 205 10.90 -1.64 25.75
N GLY A 206 10.28 -1.63 26.94
CA GLY A 206 9.23 -2.59 27.32
C GLY A 206 7.80 -2.23 26.90
N LEU A 207 7.55 -1.03 26.35
CA LEU A 207 6.21 -0.62 25.93
C LEU A 207 5.87 -1.10 24.52
N ASP A 208 4.60 -1.46 24.31
CA ASP A 208 4.10 -1.79 22.97
C ASP A 208 4.18 -0.55 22.05
N PRO A 209 4.95 -0.60 20.94
CA PRO A 209 5.08 0.50 19.98
C PRO A 209 3.77 0.84 19.26
N PHE A 210 2.77 -0.03 19.31
CA PHE A 210 1.48 0.17 18.65
C PHE A 210 0.36 0.63 19.60
N ARG A 211 0.69 0.90 20.86
CA ARG A 211 -0.28 1.41 21.84
C ARG A 211 -0.81 2.79 21.44
N THR A 212 -1.94 3.16 22.04
CA THR A 212 -2.46 4.53 21.91
C THR A 212 -1.57 5.47 22.70
N LEU A 213 -0.97 6.45 22.01
CA LEU A 213 -0.17 7.51 22.64
C LEU A 213 -1.06 8.64 23.13
N GLU A 214 -0.67 9.25 24.25
CA GLU A 214 -1.27 10.49 24.73
C GLU A 214 -1.05 11.64 23.74
N ILE A 215 -1.91 12.66 23.79
CA ILE A 215 -1.88 13.78 22.84
C ILE A 215 -0.50 14.46 22.82
N LYS A 216 0.13 14.65 23.99
CA LYS A 216 1.46 15.27 24.10
C LYS A 216 2.53 14.43 23.42
N GLN A 217 2.61 13.13 23.76
CA GLN A 217 3.55 12.18 23.15
C GLN A 217 3.35 12.07 21.64
N ARG A 218 2.08 12.03 21.19
CA ARG A 218 1.75 11.97 19.77
C ARG A 218 2.23 13.21 19.02
N LYS A 219 2.05 14.41 19.59
CA LYS A 219 2.51 15.65 18.98
C LYS A 219 4.03 15.68 18.86
N GLU A 220 4.73 15.25 19.90
CA GLU A 220 6.19 15.16 19.92
C GLU A 220 6.71 14.14 18.89
N LEU A 221 6.11 12.95 18.83
CA LEU A 221 6.45 11.93 17.84
C LEU A 221 6.29 12.46 16.40
N LEU A 222 5.18 13.15 16.10
CA LEU A 222 4.95 13.75 14.78
C LEU A 222 6.00 14.80 14.42
N GLN A 223 6.46 15.61 15.39
CA GLN A 223 7.50 16.59 15.19
C GLN A 223 8.86 15.95 14.91
N ILE A 224 9.23 14.93 15.70
CA ILE A 224 10.47 14.17 15.49
C ILE A 224 10.41 13.49 14.12
N ASN A 225 9.33 12.78 13.80
CA ASN A 225 9.19 12.11 12.52
C ASN A 225 9.40 13.06 11.35
N TYR A 226 8.71 14.21 11.34
CA TYR A 226 8.86 15.17 10.25
C TYR A 226 10.28 15.73 10.16
N ARG A 227 10.84 16.20 11.28
CA ARG A 227 12.18 16.80 11.32
C ARG A 227 13.24 15.81 10.83
N GLU A 228 13.25 14.62 11.40
CA GLU A 228 14.28 13.61 11.09
C GLU A 228 14.09 12.99 9.70
N THR A 229 12.85 12.90 9.20
CA THR A 229 12.60 12.50 7.81
C THR A 229 13.19 13.52 6.82
N ILE A 230 12.95 14.82 7.03
CA ILE A 230 13.48 15.87 6.14
C ILE A 230 15.01 15.93 6.22
N LYS A 231 15.57 15.75 7.42
CA LYS A 231 17.02 15.67 7.62
C LYS A 231 17.62 14.46 6.90
N TYR A 232 17.06 13.26 7.11
CA TYR A 232 17.52 12.04 6.44
C TYR A 232 17.49 12.18 4.92
N ILE A 233 16.44 12.78 4.36
CA ILE A 233 16.34 13.02 2.90
C ILE A 233 17.41 14.01 2.42
N SER A 234 17.69 15.06 3.20
CA SER A 234 18.62 16.12 2.78
C SER A 234 20.09 15.72 2.93
N GLU A 235 20.41 15.05 4.03
CA GLU A 235 21.78 14.80 4.49
C GLU A 235 22.14 13.31 4.43
N GLY A 236 21.21 12.42 4.82
CA GLY A 236 21.44 10.97 4.81
C GLY A 236 21.37 10.35 3.41
N ILE A 237 20.43 10.80 2.57
CA ILE A 237 20.28 10.41 1.16
C ILE A 237 20.94 11.46 0.26
N GLY A 238 20.51 12.71 0.37
CA GLY A 238 21.06 13.84 -0.39
C GLY A 238 20.98 13.65 -1.92
N ILE A 239 21.80 14.43 -2.64
CA ILE A 239 21.93 14.34 -4.09
C ILE A 239 22.99 13.28 -4.43
N PRO A 240 22.74 12.35 -5.37
CA PRO A 240 23.72 11.35 -5.78
C PRO A 240 24.95 11.98 -6.45
N THR A 241 26.08 11.27 -6.40
CA THR A 241 27.27 11.67 -7.15
C THR A 241 27.02 11.50 -8.65
N PHE A 242 27.39 12.51 -9.43
CA PHE A 242 27.30 12.44 -10.89
C PHE A 242 28.29 11.42 -11.46
N VAL A 243 27.81 10.59 -12.38
CA VAL A 243 28.62 9.67 -13.18
C VAL A 243 28.32 9.95 -14.64
N GLY A 244 29.30 10.50 -15.38
CA GLY A 244 29.17 10.85 -16.78
C GLY A 244 30.39 11.59 -17.30
N ASN A 245 30.39 11.92 -18.58
CA ASN A 245 31.60 12.32 -19.30
C ASN A 245 31.62 13.78 -19.72
N THR A 246 30.47 14.47 -19.72
CA THR A 246 30.39 15.86 -20.19
C THR A 246 29.95 16.84 -19.09
N LYS A 247 30.39 18.10 -19.24
CA LYS A 247 29.97 19.19 -18.34
C LYS A 247 28.47 19.47 -18.45
N ALA A 248 27.91 19.39 -19.66
CA ALA A 248 26.48 19.62 -19.90
C ALA A 248 25.61 18.53 -19.21
N GLU A 249 26.00 17.26 -19.32
CA GLU A 249 25.34 16.16 -18.59
C GLU A 249 25.38 16.39 -17.08
N ARG A 250 26.55 16.81 -16.57
CA ARG A 250 26.74 17.09 -15.14
C ARG A 250 25.81 18.19 -14.66
N GLU A 251 25.74 19.30 -15.38
CA GLU A 251 24.89 20.44 -15.03
C GLU A 251 23.40 20.04 -15.04
N GLN A 252 22.95 19.35 -16.09
CA GLN A 252 21.56 18.88 -16.18
C GLN A 252 21.22 17.89 -15.06
N PHE A 253 22.12 16.95 -14.76
CA PHE A 253 21.93 16.00 -13.67
C PHE A 253 21.74 16.70 -12.32
N PHE A 254 22.59 17.67 -11.98
CA PHE A 254 22.46 18.37 -10.70
C PHE A 254 21.20 19.24 -10.63
N LEU A 255 20.78 19.84 -11.74
CA LEU A 255 19.50 20.54 -11.82
C LEU A 255 18.34 19.57 -11.56
N ASP A 256 18.32 18.43 -12.24
CA ASP A 256 17.27 17.41 -12.09
C ASP A 256 17.19 16.86 -10.68
N GLU A 257 18.32 16.45 -10.09
CA GLU A 257 18.33 15.87 -8.76
C GLU A 257 17.96 16.89 -7.67
N LYS A 258 18.34 18.16 -7.85
CA LYS A 258 17.90 19.25 -6.97
C LYS A 258 16.39 19.47 -7.06
N ASP A 259 15.84 19.44 -8.27
CA ASP A 259 14.42 19.55 -8.54
C ASP A 259 13.62 18.40 -7.93
N LYS A 260 14.10 17.15 -8.10
CA LYS A 260 13.51 15.96 -7.46
C LYS A 260 13.51 16.09 -5.94
N LEU A 261 14.64 16.47 -5.35
CA LEU A 261 14.77 16.64 -3.90
C LEU A 261 13.81 17.71 -3.37
N ALA A 262 13.67 18.83 -4.09
CA ALA A 262 12.72 19.89 -3.76
C ALA A 262 11.27 19.39 -3.82
N PHE A 263 10.93 18.62 -4.86
CA PHE A 263 9.60 18.04 -5.02
C PHE A 263 9.27 17.02 -3.92
N ILE A 264 10.19 16.12 -3.56
CA ILE A 264 10.04 15.18 -2.43
C ILE A 264 9.74 15.95 -1.13
N LYS A 265 10.53 16.99 -0.85
CA LYS A 265 10.34 17.83 0.35
C LYS A 265 8.99 18.55 0.33
N GLN A 266 8.55 19.04 -0.83
CA GLN A 266 7.23 19.66 -1.00
C GLN A 266 6.09 18.68 -0.74
N LEU A 267 6.16 17.46 -1.29
CA LEU A 267 5.17 16.41 -1.05
C LEU A 267 5.05 16.09 0.45
N LEU A 268 6.18 15.89 1.13
CA LEU A 268 6.21 15.56 2.55
C LEU A 268 5.68 16.71 3.42
N LYS A 269 6.16 17.94 3.18
CA LYS A 269 5.73 19.14 3.91
C LYS A 269 4.23 19.37 3.74
N SER A 270 3.73 19.32 2.51
CA SER A 270 2.31 19.52 2.23
C SER A 270 1.44 18.38 2.78
N SER A 271 1.94 17.15 2.87
CA SER A 271 1.17 16.02 3.44
C SER A 271 0.85 16.14 4.94
N VAL A 272 1.58 16.98 5.69
CA VAL A 272 1.34 17.20 7.12
C VAL A 272 -0.04 17.84 7.33
N ASN A 273 -0.37 18.86 6.53
CA ASN A 273 -1.66 19.53 6.51
C ASN A 273 -2.05 19.83 5.05
N PRO A 274 -2.63 18.84 4.34
CA PRO A 274 -2.72 18.91 2.89
C PRO A 274 -3.80 19.86 2.39
N LYS A 275 -4.92 20.05 3.10
CA LYS A 275 -6.04 20.89 2.63
C LYS A 275 -6.38 20.58 1.16
N ASN A 276 -6.14 21.52 0.24
CA ASN A 276 -6.32 21.37 -1.21
C ASN A 276 -5.00 21.32 -2.01
N THR A 277 -3.88 20.99 -1.37
CA THR A 277 -2.54 20.94 -1.98
C THR A 277 -2.20 19.55 -2.53
N ILE A 278 -1.07 19.45 -3.24
CA ILE A 278 -0.53 18.17 -3.75
C ILE A 278 -0.29 17.14 -2.64
N GLY A 279 -0.08 17.57 -1.40
CA GLY A 279 0.14 16.68 -0.25
C GLY A 279 -0.99 15.66 -0.01
N ASN A 280 -2.19 15.90 -0.55
CA ASN A 280 -3.28 14.92 -0.55
C ASN A 280 -2.92 13.61 -1.24
N ILE A 281 -2.03 13.64 -2.24
CA ILE A 281 -1.57 12.45 -2.95
C ILE A 281 -0.86 11.46 -2.04
N LEU A 282 -0.27 11.95 -0.93
CA LEU A 282 0.31 11.11 0.12
C LEU A 282 -0.68 10.89 1.27
N LYS A 283 -1.37 11.95 1.72
CA LYS A 283 -2.21 11.88 2.93
C LYS A 283 -3.42 10.97 2.75
N VAL A 284 -4.12 11.05 1.63
CA VAL A 284 -5.32 10.24 1.40
C VAL A 284 -4.97 8.74 1.36
N PRO A 285 -3.96 8.30 0.58
CA PRO A 285 -3.43 6.94 0.69
C PRO A 285 -2.90 6.55 2.07
N GLN A 286 -2.26 7.48 2.80
CA GLN A 286 -1.77 7.22 4.16
C GLN A 286 -2.93 6.87 5.11
N ILE A 287 -4.01 7.67 5.10
CA ILE A 287 -5.20 7.42 5.94
C ILE A 287 -5.86 6.09 5.55
N TYR A 288 -6.07 5.86 4.24
CA TYR A 288 -6.62 4.60 3.73
C TYR A 288 -5.80 3.40 4.24
N THR A 289 -4.49 3.43 4.02
CA THR A 289 -3.58 2.33 4.39
C THR A 289 -3.53 2.11 5.90
N SER A 290 -3.64 3.17 6.71
CA SER A 290 -3.67 3.06 8.18
C SER A 290 -4.87 2.29 8.73
N ILE A 291 -5.94 2.18 7.95
CA ILE A 291 -7.15 1.41 8.29
C ILE A 291 -7.01 -0.01 7.73
N ILE A 292 -6.60 -0.15 6.47
CA ILE A 292 -6.48 -1.46 5.80
C ILE A 292 -5.43 -2.34 6.48
N LEU A 293 -4.26 -1.77 6.75
CA LEU A 293 -3.13 -2.39 7.42
C LEU A 293 -2.96 -1.75 8.81
N SER A 294 -4.00 -1.78 9.65
CA SER A 294 -3.94 -1.19 10.98
C SER A 294 -2.99 -1.96 11.91
N THR A 295 -2.25 -1.22 12.72
CA THR A 295 -1.40 -1.77 13.80
C THR A 295 -2.10 -1.79 15.15
N LYS A 296 -3.31 -1.25 15.26
CA LYS A 296 -4.02 -1.14 16.55
C LYS A 296 -4.47 -2.52 17.04
N ALA A 297 -4.44 -2.74 18.35
CA ALA A 297 -5.00 -3.92 19.00
C ALA A 297 -6.50 -4.13 18.68
N SER A 298 -7.24 -3.04 18.41
CA SER A 298 -8.65 -3.07 17.99
C SER A 298 -8.86 -3.31 16.48
N TYR A 299 -7.84 -3.82 15.76
CA TYR A 299 -7.98 -4.10 14.34
C TYR A 299 -9.11 -5.09 14.10
N ASN A 300 -9.99 -4.76 13.16
CA ASN A 300 -11.12 -5.60 12.82
C ASN A 300 -11.27 -5.63 11.30
N TYR A 301 -10.94 -6.78 10.72
CA TYR A 301 -11.01 -7.03 9.28
C TYR A 301 -12.43 -6.77 8.71
N LYS A 302 -13.49 -7.05 9.48
CA LYS A 302 -14.89 -6.81 9.07
C LYS A 302 -15.20 -5.33 8.81
N LEU A 303 -14.41 -4.40 9.38
CA LEU A 303 -14.64 -2.96 9.26
C LEU A 303 -13.90 -2.32 8.08
N LEU A 304 -13.06 -3.07 7.37
CA LEU A 304 -12.30 -2.53 6.24
C LEU A 304 -13.18 -1.86 5.16
N PRO A 305 -14.37 -2.39 4.81
CA PRO A 305 -15.23 -1.72 3.82
C PRO A 305 -15.81 -0.37 4.29
N LYS A 306 -15.57 0.03 5.55
CA LYS A 306 -15.95 1.35 6.09
C LYS A 306 -14.84 2.41 6.00
N VAL A 307 -13.70 2.09 5.38
CA VAL A 307 -12.55 3.01 5.27
C VAL A 307 -12.93 4.40 4.71
N PHE A 308 -13.83 4.44 3.72
CA PHE A 308 -14.27 5.71 3.12
C PHE A 308 -15.20 6.54 4.01
N GLN A 309 -15.84 5.95 5.03
CA GLN A 309 -16.56 6.73 6.03
C GLN A 309 -15.59 7.62 6.82
N VAL A 310 -14.40 7.10 7.12
CA VAL A 310 -13.35 7.87 7.80
C VAL A 310 -12.75 8.91 6.87
N LEU A 311 -12.45 8.55 5.62
CA LEU A 311 -11.88 9.48 4.64
C LEU A 311 -12.83 10.64 4.32
N ASN A 312 -14.10 10.36 4.04
CA ASN A 312 -15.11 11.40 3.76
C ASN A 312 -15.27 12.33 4.97
N LYS A 313 -15.33 11.79 6.19
CA LYS A 313 -15.37 12.63 7.40
C LYS A 313 -14.13 13.51 7.54
N ASN A 314 -12.94 13.03 7.16
CA ASN A 314 -11.73 13.87 7.18
C ASN A 314 -11.80 14.98 6.12
N ALA A 315 -12.35 14.69 4.94
CA ALA A 315 -12.54 15.67 3.89
C ALA A 315 -13.62 16.72 4.24
N GLU A 316 -14.75 16.30 4.81
CA GLU A 316 -15.80 17.19 5.34
C GLU A 316 -15.26 18.17 6.39
N LEU A 317 -14.34 17.70 7.24
CA LEU A 317 -13.66 18.53 8.24
C LEU A 317 -12.53 19.40 7.64
N GLY A 318 -12.30 19.36 6.33
CA GLY A 318 -11.27 20.13 5.63
C GLY A 318 -9.84 19.65 5.83
N ALA A 319 -9.64 18.45 6.37
CA ALA A 319 -8.30 17.89 6.61
C ALA A 319 -7.64 17.36 5.32
N CYS A 320 -8.43 16.98 4.32
CA CYS A 320 -8.00 16.58 2.99
C CYS A 320 -9.04 16.98 1.93
N ALA A 321 -8.67 16.92 0.64
CA ALA A 321 -9.55 17.30 -0.45
C ALA A 321 -10.53 16.17 -0.81
N GLN A 322 -11.83 16.48 -0.86
CA GLN A 322 -12.88 15.53 -1.24
C GLN A 322 -12.65 14.92 -2.63
N SER A 323 -12.26 15.74 -3.62
CA SER A 323 -12.00 15.26 -4.98
C SER A 323 -10.93 14.17 -5.05
N VAL A 324 -9.94 14.23 -4.16
CA VAL A 324 -8.88 13.22 -4.07
C VAL A 324 -9.38 11.95 -3.38
N VAL A 325 -10.26 12.08 -2.38
CA VAL A 325 -10.95 10.94 -1.76
C VAL A 325 -11.86 10.24 -2.77
N ASP A 326 -12.62 10.99 -3.57
CA ASP A 326 -13.50 10.46 -4.62
C ASP A 326 -12.69 9.74 -5.70
N ALA A 327 -11.55 10.30 -6.10
CA ALA A 327 -10.62 9.65 -7.05
C ALA A 327 -10.10 8.32 -6.48
N LEU A 328 -9.73 8.26 -5.20
CA LEU A 328 -9.33 6.99 -4.57
C LEU A 328 -10.49 6.00 -4.48
N TYR A 329 -11.71 6.48 -4.17
CA TYR A 329 -12.91 5.64 -4.11
C TYR A 329 -13.26 5.04 -5.47
N LYS A 330 -13.09 5.80 -6.55
CA LYS A 330 -13.23 5.33 -7.93
C LYS A 330 -12.22 4.24 -8.28
N ILE A 331 -11.00 4.31 -7.75
CA ILE A 331 -9.95 3.30 -7.95
C ILE A 331 -10.27 2.00 -7.20
N THR A 332 -10.52 2.09 -5.89
CA THR A 332 -10.58 0.90 -5.03
C THR A 332 -11.98 0.33 -4.86
N GLY A 333 -13.01 1.17 -4.99
CA GLY A 333 -14.35 0.89 -4.48
C GLY A 333 -14.41 0.81 -2.96
N MET A 334 -15.53 0.29 -2.46
CA MET A 334 -15.81 0.10 -1.04
C MET A 334 -14.96 -1.02 -0.43
N PHE A 335 -14.72 -2.10 -1.17
CA PHE A 335 -14.02 -3.28 -0.67
C PHE A 335 -12.54 -3.27 -1.13
N PRO A 336 -11.57 -3.30 -0.20
CA PRO A 336 -10.14 -3.29 -0.56
C PRO A 336 -9.72 -4.51 -1.39
N GLN A 337 -8.64 -4.37 -2.17
CA GLN A 337 -8.03 -5.50 -2.86
C GLN A 337 -7.57 -6.58 -1.89
N GLY A 338 -7.83 -7.84 -2.21
CA GLY A 338 -7.57 -8.99 -1.34
C GLY A 338 -8.61 -9.17 -0.23
N PHE A 339 -9.70 -8.39 -0.19
CA PHE A 339 -10.76 -8.56 0.81
C PHE A 339 -11.58 -9.84 0.55
N GLY A 340 -11.84 -10.62 1.60
CA GLY A 340 -12.66 -11.82 1.53
C GLY A 340 -14.15 -11.52 1.62
N VAL A 341 -14.85 -11.67 0.51
CA VAL A 341 -16.31 -11.48 0.38
C VAL A 341 -17.03 -12.81 0.57
N VAL A 342 -18.13 -12.78 1.33
CA VAL A 342 -19.08 -13.89 1.45
C VAL A 342 -20.34 -13.52 0.67
N TYR A 343 -20.83 -14.40 -0.19
CA TYR A 343 -21.97 -14.10 -1.06
C TYR A 343 -22.89 -15.31 -1.27
N MET A 344 -24.16 -15.05 -1.59
CA MET A 344 -25.12 -16.06 -2.02
C MET A 344 -24.99 -16.25 -3.53
N PRO A 345 -24.59 -17.43 -4.04
CA PRO A 345 -24.57 -17.65 -5.47
C PRO A 345 -26.02 -17.66 -6.02
N LEU A 346 -26.14 -17.26 -7.28
CA LEU A 346 -27.39 -17.39 -8.02
C LEU A 346 -27.45 -18.83 -8.56
N GLY A 347 -28.60 -19.48 -8.38
CA GLY A 347 -28.91 -20.76 -9.01
C GLY A 347 -29.14 -20.60 -10.52
N GLU A 348 -29.23 -21.73 -11.22
CA GLU A 348 -29.35 -21.77 -12.69
C GLU A 348 -30.60 -21.06 -13.23
N PHE A 349 -31.65 -20.93 -12.42
CA PHE A 349 -32.90 -20.25 -12.76
C PHE A 349 -33.02 -18.83 -12.18
N GLY A 350 -31.94 -18.27 -11.62
CA GLY A 350 -31.93 -16.93 -11.05
C GLY A 350 -32.43 -16.83 -9.61
N ASP A 351 -32.92 -17.93 -9.03
CA ASP A 351 -33.21 -18.03 -7.60
C ASP A 351 -31.93 -18.04 -6.78
N HIS A 352 -31.98 -17.50 -5.56
CA HIS A 352 -30.85 -17.56 -4.66
C HIS A 352 -30.66 -18.99 -4.13
N SER A 353 -29.41 -19.48 -4.11
CA SER A 353 -29.12 -20.79 -3.52
C SER A 353 -29.30 -20.79 -2.00
N ASP A 354 -29.64 -21.94 -1.43
CA ASP A 354 -29.64 -22.20 0.02
C ASP A 354 -28.23 -22.42 0.60
N CYS A 355 -27.28 -21.58 0.19
CA CYS A 355 -25.92 -21.56 0.73
C CYS A 355 -25.22 -20.20 0.54
N TYR A 356 -24.03 -20.08 1.13
CA TYR A 356 -23.09 -18.99 0.84
C TYR A 356 -21.77 -19.57 0.33
N GLU A 357 -21.08 -18.77 -0.47
CA GLU A 357 -19.78 -19.06 -1.06
C GLU A 357 -18.80 -17.90 -0.76
N TYR A 358 -17.53 -18.16 -1.01
CA TYR A 358 -16.43 -17.24 -0.77
C TYR A 358 -15.81 -16.73 -2.07
N ALA A 359 -15.48 -15.45 -2.07
CA ALA A 359 -14.78 -14.78 -3.16
C ALA A 359 -13.75 -13.77 -2.63
N ILE A 360 -12.78 -13.39 -3.44
CA ILE A 360 -11.71 -12.44 -3.08
C ILE A 360 -11.74 -11.27 -4.06
N VAL A 361 -11.76 -10.04 -3.55
CA VAL A 361 -11.66 -8.83 -4.39
C VAL A 361 -10.32 -8.82 -5.12
N ASN A 362 -10.35 -8.80 -6.46
CA ASN A 362 -9.14 -9.01 -7.25
C ASN A 362 -8.91 -8.02 -8.41
N ARG A 363 -9.81 -7.06 -8.64
CA ARG A 363 -9.66 -6.03 -9.67
C ARG A 363 -10.02 -4.65 -9.13
N LEU A 364 -9.29 -3.63 -9.59
CA LEU A 364 -9.58 -2.21 -9.37
C LEU A 364 -10.71 -1.72 -10.28
N TYR A 365 -11.15 -0.48 -10.07
CA TYR A 365 -12.18 0.23 -10.83
C TYR A 365 -13.50 -0.56 -10.96
N PRO A 366 -14.15 -0.92 -9.84
CA PRO A 366 -15.50 -1.47 -9.91
C PRO A 366 -16.46 -0.44 -10.52
N LYS A 367 -17.36 -0.89 -11.41
CA LYS A 367 -18.36 -0.01 -12.05
C LYS A 367 -19.27 0.66 -11.02
N ASN A 368 -19.66 -0.09 -10.00
CA ASN A 368 -20.32 0.43 -8.81
C ASN A 368 -19.40 0.17 -7.61
N PRO A 369 -18.97 1.20 -6.85
CA PRO A 369 -18.08 1.03 -5.71
C PRO A 369 -18.55 0.01 -4.66
N GLU A 370 -19.86 -0.20 -4.50
CA GLU A 370 -20.43 -1.16 -3.54
C GLU A 370 -20.48 -2.60 -4.08
N GLN A 371 -20.17 -2.81 -5.37
CA GLN A 371 -20.22 -4.11 -6.05
C GLN A 371 -18.82 -4.50 -6.51
N PRO A 372 -18.05 -5.22 -5.66
CA PRO A 372 -16.66 -5.49 -5.96
C PRO A 372 -16.50 -6.54 -7.07
N ASN A 373 -15.47 -6.32 -7.89
CA ASN A 373 -14.95 -7.33 -8.82
C ASN A 373 -14.17 -8.38 -8.02
N CYS A 374 -14.61 -9.64 -8.07
CA CYS A 374 -14.02 -10.71 -7.26
C CYS A 374 -13.66 -11.94 -8.09
N ARG A 375 -12.69 -12.70 -7.60
CA ARG A 375 -12.43 -14.09 -7.98
C ARG A 375 -13.19 -15.02 -7.04
N MET A 376 -13.96 -15.97 -7.57
CA MET A 376 -14.55 -17.03 -6.76
C MET A 376 -13.46 -17.91 -6.14
N ALA A 377 -13.56 -18.17 -4.84
CA ALA A 377 -12.64 -19.04 -4.10
C ALA A 377 -13.27 -20.38 -3.71
N THR A 378 -14.61 -20.46 -3.74
CA THR A 378 -15.36 -21.70 -3.53
C THR A 378 -16.45 -21.86 -4.58
N ARG A 379 -16.84 -23.10 -4.83
CA ARG A 379 -17.99 -23.48 -5.66
C ARG A 379 -18.55 -24.79 -5.14
N GLN A 380 -19.88 -24.86 -5.01
CA GLN A 380 -20.56 -26.02 -4.43
C GLN A 380 -19.94 -26.40 -3.07
N LEU A 381 -19.71 -25.39 -2.23
CA LEU A 381 -19.14 -25.54 -0.89
C LEU A 381 -17.74 -26.17 -0.84
N THR A 382 -17.00 -26.13 -1.95
CA THR A 382 -15.63 -26.66 -2.03
C THR A 382 -14.67 -25.57 -2.48
N PHE A 383 -13.49 -25.48 -1.86
CA PHE A 383 -12.43 -24.56 -2.27
C PHE A 383 -11.88 -24.92 -3.65
N ILE A 384 -11.70 -23.91 -4.49
CA ILE A 384 -11.20 -24.06 -5.86
C ILE A 384 -9.98 -23.17 -6.07
N GLY A 385 -8.95 -23.65 -6.77
CA GLY A 385 -7.78 -22.84 -7.13
C GLY A 385 -7.97 -21.99 -8.40
N TYR A 386 -9.01 -22.27 -9.19
CA TYR A 386 -9.26 -21.67 -10.52
C TYR A 386 -10.71 -21.19 -10.65
N GLY A 387 -11.09 -20.16 -9.91
CA GLY A 387 -12.42 -19.56 -10.00
C GLY A 387 -12.62 -18.61 -11.18
N GLN A 388 -13.88 -18.37 -11.53
CA GLN A 388 -14.25 -17.31 -12.47
C GLN A 388 -14.22 -15.93 -11.81
N ASN A 389 -14.02 -14.89 -12.61
CA ASN A 389 -14.20 -13.52 -12.17
C ASN A 389 -15.69 -13.18 -12.21
N SER A 390 -16.21 -12.54 -11.17
CA SER A 390 -17.60 -12.13 -11.08
C SER A 390 -17.75 -10.83 -10.31
N VAL A 391 -18.80 -10.07 -10.62
CA VAL A 391 -19.20 -8.88 -9.88
C VAL A 391 -20.20 -9.32 -8.81
N ILE A 392 -19.84 -9.14 -7.54
CA ILE A 392 -20.75 -9.48 -6.44
C ILE A 392 -21.70 -8.31 -6.19
N LYS A 393 -22.98 -8.51 -6.49
CA LYS A 393 -24.03 -7.50 -6.29
C LYS A 393 -24.36 -7.32 -4.81
N ASN A 394 -24.86 -6.15 -4.42
CA ASN A 394 -25.30 -5.87 -3.04
C ASN A 394 -26.35 -6.89 -2.58
N THR A 395 -27.24 -7.31 -3.48
CA THR A 395 -28.32 -8.26 -3.22
C THR A 395 -27.84 -9.69 -2.95
N SER A 396 -26.60 -10.03 -3.28
CA SER A 396 -25.99 -11.33 -3.00
C SER A 396 -24.86 -11.26 -1.98
N ASN A 397 -24.30 -10.09 -1.68
CA ASN A 397 -23.21 -9.93 -0.73
C ASN A 397 -23.69 -9.94 0.75
N LEU A 398 -23.20 -10.89 1.55
CA LEU A 398 -23.57 -11.05 2.96
C LEU A 398 -23.06 -9.93 3.86
N TYR A 399 -22.12 -9.11 3.39
CA TYR A 399 -21.70 -7.91 4.10
C TYR A 399 -22.90 -6.99 4.38
N PHE A 400 -23.85 -6.89 3.45
CA PHE A 400 -25.04 -6.06 3.62
C PHE A 400 -26.07 -6.74 4.53
N THR A 401 -26.59 -5.97 5.50
CA THR A 401 -27.53 -6.46 6.51
C THR A 401 -28.78 -7.10 5.90
N GLN A 402 -29.34 -6.49 4.84
CA GLN A 402 -30.55 -6.99 4.19
C GLN A 402 -30.34 -8.39 3.58
N THR A 403 -29.21 -8.61 2.91
CA THR A 403 -28.88 -9.89 2.28
C THR A 403 -28.64 -10.98 3.32
N ALA A 404 -27.89 -10.70 4.39
CA ALA A 404 -27.72 -11.69 5.45
C ALA A 404 -29.02 -12.05 6.16
N LYS A 405 -29.96 -11.09 6.32
CA LYS A 405 -31.30 -11.39 6.86
C LYS A 405 -32.08 -12.36 5.98
N LYS A 406 -31.91 -12.30 4.64
CA LYS A 406 -32.52 -13.28 3.73
C LYS A 406 -31.96 -14.67 3.93
N LEU A 407 -30.65 -14.82 4.14
CA LEU A 407 -30.04 -16.13 4.37
C LEU A 407 -30.30 -16.67 5.79
N ALA A 408 -30.57 -15.79 6.75
CA ALA A 408 -30.93 -16.16 8.11
C ALA A 408 -32.27 -16.91 8.24
N THR A 409 -33.04 -17.03 7.15
CA THR A 409 -34.24 -17.88 7.12
C THR A 409 -33.91 -19.37 7.03
N LEU A 410 -32.67 -19.74 6.67
CA LEU A 410 -32.23 -21.12 6.66
C LEU A 410 -32.19 -21.72 8.07
N SER A 411 -32.38 -23.04 8.16
CA SER A 411 -32.29 -23.75 9.44
C SER A 411 -30.88 -23.69 10.02
N LYS A 412 -30.79 -23.74 11.35
CA LYS A 412 -29.51 -23.75 12.06
C LYS A 412 -28.65 -24.95 11.67
N GLU A 413 -29.29 -26.09 11.42
CA GLU A 413 -28.66 -27.33 10.96
C GLU A 413 -27.99 -27.11 9.60
N ARG A 414 -28.69 -26.47 8.65
CA ARG A 414 -28.15 -26.19 7.31
C ARG A 414 -26.97 -25.20 7.37
N LEU A 415 -27.06 -24.17 8.19
CA LEU A 415 -25.96 -23.21 8.37
C LEU A 415 -24.72 -23.88 9.00
N ASN A 416 -24.91 -24.78 9.95
CA ASN A 416 -23.82 -25.57 10.54
C ASN A 416 -23.17 -26.52 9.53
N GLU A 417 -23.95 -27.15 8.65
CA GLU A 417 -23.44 -28.00 7.57
C GLU A 417 -22.53 -27.20 6.63
N ILE A 418 -22.99 -26.03 6.18
CA ILE A 418 -22.21 -25.14 5.31
C ILE A 418 -20.92 -24.71 6.02
N LEU A 419 -21.01 -24.32 7.29
CA LEU A 419 -19.85 -23.91 8.09
C LEU A 419 -18.84 -25.06 8.25
N ALA A 420 -19.29 -26.31 8.40
CA ALA A 420 -18.43 -27.47 8.52
C ALA A 420 -17.64 -27.75 7.22
N LEU A 421 -18.24 -27.46 6.05
CA LEU A 421 -17.58 -27.64 4.75
C LEU A 421 -16.61 -26.49 4.41
N LEU A 422 -16.93 -25.27 4.85
CA LEU A 422 -16.21 -24.05 4.48
C LEU A 422 -15.30 -23.48 5.58
N SER A 423 -15.12 -24.17 6.70
CA SER A 423 -14.30 -23.69 7.81
C SER A 423 -13.44 -24.81 8.41
N SER A 424 -12.12 -24.58 8.45
CA SER A 424 -11.15 -25.46 9.12
C SER A 424 -11.35 -25.51 10.64
N ASN A 425 -11.99 -24.48 11.24
CA ASN A 425 -12.29 -24.35 12.67
C ASN A 425 -13.79 -24.29 12.98
N SER A 426 -14.59 -25.15 12.32
CA SER A 426 -16.05 -25.17 12.44
C SER A 426 -16.55 -25.29 13.89
N GLN A 427 -15.88 -26.05 14.75
CA GLN A 427 -16.27 -26.24 16.17
C GLN A 427 -16.22 -24.94 17.00
N GLU A 428 -15.22 -24.09 16.79
CA GLU A 428 -15.12 -22.80 17.46
C GLU A 428 -16.17 -21.80 16.92
N ARG A 429 -16.42 -21.86 15.60
CA ARG A 429 -17.40 -20.98 14.94
C ARG A 429 -18.85 -21.38 15.16
N GLN A 430 -19.15 -22.64 15.52
CA GLN A 430 -20.48 -23.07 15.92
C GLN A 430 -21.00 -22.32 17.16
N GLN A 431 -20.10 -21.81 18.00
CA GLN A 431 -20.43 -20.98 19.16
C GLN A 431 -20.55 -19.47 18.82
N LEU A 432 -20.31 -19.09 17.56
CA LEU A 432 -20.31 -17.71 17.05
C LEU A 432 -21.44 -17.48 16.02
N ASP A 433 -21.39 -16.32 15.35
CA ASP A 433 -22.31 -15.95 14.26
C ASP A 433 -22.13 -16.89 13.06
N LEU A 434 -23.16 -17.70 12.79
CA LEU A 434 -23.20 -18.69 11.69
C LEU A 434 -23.26 -18.05 10.29
N LEU A 435 -23.48 -16.74 10.22
CA LEU A 435 -23.53 -15.97 8.97
C LEU A 435 -22.34 -15.01 8.86
N PRO A 436 -21.19 -15.47 8.34
CA PRO A 436 -20.01 -14.64 8.25
C PRO A 436 -20.24 -13.45 7.31
N ARG A 437 -19.97 -12.23 7.79
CA ARG A 437 -20.02 -10.98 7.00
C ARG A 437 -18.85 -10.81 6.03
N CYS A 438 -17.76 -11.53 6.28
CA CYS A 438 -16.56 -11.62 5.47
C CYS A 438 -15.84 -12.93 5.82
N TRP A 439 -14.84 -13.32 5.03
CA TRP A 439 -14.00 -14.46 5.34
C TRP A 439 -12.51 -14.10 5.26
N HIS A 440 -11.68 -14.88 5.93
CA HIS A 440 -10.25 -14.61 6.09
C HIS A 440 -9.46 -15.46 5.09
N ALA A 441 -9.07 -14.86 3.97
CA ALA A 441 -8.50 -15.59 2.82
C ALA A 441 -7.00 -15.95 2.95
N ASN A 442 -6.37 -15.67 4.10
CA ASN A 442 -4.94 -15.88 4.30
C ASN A 442 -4.53 -17.36 4.17
N GLU A 443 -5.27 -18.27 4.82
CA GLU A 443 -4.99 -19.72 4.75
C GLU A 443 -5.17 -20.24 3.33
N TYR A 444 -6.25 -19.83 2.67
CA TYR A 444 -6.51 -20.17 1.28
C TYR A 444 -5.35 -19.72 0.36
N PHE A 445 -4.85 -18.49 0.52
CA PHE A 445 -3.75 -17.93 -0.30
C PHE A 445 -2.37 -18.51 0.06
N SER A 446 -2.20 -19.12 1.24
CA SER A 446 -0.95 -19.78 1.62
C SER A 446 -0.61 -20.98 0.73
N ILE A 447 -1.61 -21.55 0.06
CA ILE A 447 -1.46 -22.66 -0.88
C ILE A 447 -1.05 -22.11 -2.25
N LYS A 448 0.10 -22.57 -2.78
CA LYS A 448 0.66 -22.11 -4.06
C LYS A 448 -0.35 -22.12 -5.22
N ALA A 449 -1.15 -23.18 -5.32
CA ALA A 449 -2.15 -23.34 -6.39
C ALA A 449 -3.22 -22.23 -6.37
N ASN A 450 -3.50 -21.65 -5.20
CA ASN A 450 -4.52 -20.64 -4.98
C ASN A 450 -3.99 -19.21 -5.16
N GLN A 451 -2.70 -19.03 -5.45
CA GLN A 451 -2.09 -17.70 -5.61
C GLN A 451 -2.30 -17.10 -7.01
N ASN A 452 -2.86 -17.86 -7.96
CA ASN A 452 -3.09 -17.46 -9.35
C ASN A 452 -4.41 -16.66 -9.55
N LEU A 453 -4.85 -15.90 -8.54
CA LEU A 453 -6.14 -15.17 -8.53
C LEU A 453 -6.24 -14.04 -9.56
N TRP A 454 -5.11 -13.69 -10.16
CA TRP A 454 -4.91 -12.46 -10.93
C TRP A 454 -4.97 -12.66 -12.46
N ASN A 455 -5.01 -13.92 -12.92
CA ASN A 455 -4.99 -14.22 -14.36
C ASN A 455 -6.32 -13.84 -15.02
N ASN A 456 -6.30 -13.24 -16.21
CA ASN A 456 -7.54 -12.97 -16.95
C ASN A 456 -8.09 -14.27 -17.54
N ILE A 457 -8.80 -15.03 -16.71
CA ILE A 457 -9.79 -16.00 -17.22
C ILE A 457 -11.05 -15.17 -17.40
N GLU A 458 -11.16 -14.58 -18.58
CA GLU A 458 -12.45 -14.10 -19.09
C GLU A 458 -13.18 -15.31 -19.64
N SER A 459 -14.43 -15.47 -19.19
CA SER A 459 -15.38 -16.41 -19.77
C SER A 459 -16.06 -15.78 -20.97
#